data_AF-A0A3N6FJW3-F1
#
_entry.id   AF-A0A3N6FJW3-F1
#
_cell.length_a   1.000
_cell.length_b   1.000
_cell.length_c   1.000
_cell.angle_alpha   90.00
_cell.angle_beta   90.00
_cell.angle_gamma   90.00
#
_symmetry.space_group_name_H-M   'P 1'
#
loop_
_entity.id
_entity.type
_entity.pdbx_description
1 polymer ?
#
loop_
_entity_poly.entity_id
_entity_poly.type
_entity_poly.pdbx_seq_one_letter_code
_entity_poly.pdbx_strand_id
1 'polypeptide(L)'
;MRIFKKNTLTSAVGLTTTAVASLVLTAPGTAQAAPVPAAWSVDCDKWTAPNDPGANDMVASIWRSNDSTKAARASFKGSSEKLSISNWSGAMMGYQLQWTTANGSTIEKNWELDLGSGKSDEIDFNIPDGRTVYLSVGTPGGSTAYCTGKA
;
A
#
# COMPACT_ATOMS: atom_id res chain seq x y z
N MET A 1 27.42 41.65 -69.71
CA MET A 1 26.61 42.78 -70.25
C MET A 1 25.59 42.24 -71.24
N ARG A 2 24.37 42.81 -71.26
CA ARG A 2 23.10 42.45 -71.97
C ARG A 2 22.19 41.51 -71.15
N ILE A 3 21.09 41.92 -70.49
CA ILE A 3 19.90 42.76 -70.77
C ILE A 3 18.76 41.99 -71.46
N PHE A 4 17.73 41.63 -70.65
CA PHE A 4 16.25 41.66 -70.82
C PHE A 4 15.61 41.15 -72.14
N LYS A 5 14.45 40.47 -72.20
CA LYS A 5 13.07 40.78 -71.70
C LYS A 5 12.13 39.62 -72.19
N LYS A 6 11.26 39.04 -71.35
CA LYS A 6 9.80 39.28 -71.16
C LYS A 6 8.81 38.49 -72.05
N ASN A 7 7.81 37.91 -71.37
CA ASN A 7 6.35 37.83 -71.65
C ASN A 7 5.78 36.39 -71.53
N THR A 8 4.58 36.06 -71.01
CA THR A 8 3.45 36.78 -70.38
C THR A 8 2.34 35.74 -70.06
N LEU A 9 1.59 35.93 -68.94
CA LEU A 9 0.22 35.44 -68.57
C LEU A 9 -0.06 33.91 -68.57
N THR A 10 -0.85 33.29 -67.69
CA THR A 10 -2.16 33.68 -67.13
C THR A 10 -2.49 32.83 -65.89
N SER A 11 -3.28 33.40 -64.98
CA SER A 11 -3.81 32.87 -63.72
C SER A 11 -4.61 31.57 -63.81
N ALA A 12 -4.63 30.77 -62.72
CA ALA A 12 -5.86 30.45 -61.97
C ALA A 12 -5.58 29.54 -60.75
N VAL A 13 -5.82 30.09 -59.56
CA VAL A 13 -6.66 29.55 -58.48
C VAL A 13 -6.52 28.05 -58.16
N GLY A 14 -5.87 27.75 -57.03
CA GLY A 14 -5.98 26.48 -56.31
C GLY A 14 -5.91 26.74 -54.82
N LEU A 15 -7.06 26.64 -54.16
CA LEU A 15 -7.26 26.95 -52.75
C LEU A 15 -6.41 26.08 -51.80
N THR A 16 -5.92 26.75 -50.75
CA THR A 16 -5.87 26.32 -49.34
C THR A 16 -5.32 24.93 -49.03
N THR A 17 -4.24 24.88 -48.26
CA THR A 17 -4.31 24.70 -46.80
C THR A 17 -2.91 24.56 -46.24
N THR A 18 -2.59 25.39 -45.24
CA THR A 18 -1.43 25.23 -44.37
C THR A 18 -1.53 23.92 -43.60
N ALA A 19 -0.79 22.90 -44.00
CA ALA A 19 -0.45 21.78 -43.13
C ALA A 19 0.94 22.06 -42.57
N VAL A 20 0.99 22.63 -41.36
CA VAL A 20 2.23 22.67 -40.58
C VAL A 20 2.53 21.23 -40.19
N ALA A 21 3.59 20.68 -40.78
CA ALA A 21 4.14 19.39 -40.43
C ALA A 21 4.58 19.43 -38.95
N SER A 22 3.84 18.72 -38.10
CA SER A 22 4.32 18.32 -36.79
C SER A 22 4.54 16.82 -36.84
N LEU A 23 5.80 16.41 -37.03
CA LEU A 23 6.25 15.07 -36.69
C LEU A 23 6.04 14.90 -35.18
N VAL A 24 5.09 14.07 -34.79
CA VAL A 24 5.14 13.40 -33.49
C VAL A 24 5.28 11.93 -33.80
N LEU A 25 6.46 11.39 -33.50
CA LEU A 25 6.73 9.96 -33.51
C LEU A 25 5.64 9.26 -32.69
N THR A 26 4.86 8.40 -33.33
CA THR A 26 4.08 7.40 -32.63
C THR A 26 5.05 6.38 -32.03
N ALA A 27 5.54 6.68 -30.82
CA ALA A 27 6.05 5.64 -29.96
C ALA A 27 4.89 4.65 -29.71
N PRO A 28 5.07 3.34 -29.92
CA PRO A 28 4.07 2.37 -29.52
C PRO A 28 3.90 2.51 -28.01
N GLY A 29 2.77 3.09 -27.61
CA GLY A 29 2.41 3.22 -26.22
C GLY A 29 2.21 1.84 -25.64
N THR A 30 3.19 1.33 -24.90
CA THR A 30 2.86 0.58 -23.71
C THR A 30 2.24 1.59 -22.77
N ALA A 31 0.91 1.74 -22.84
CA ALA A 31 0.16 2.24 -21.70
C ALA A 31 0.42 1.25 -20.57
N GLN A 32 1.55 1.44 -19.87
CA GLN A 32 1.76 0.80 -18.60
C GLN A 32 0.68 1.42 -17.73
N ALA A 33 -0.39 0.65 -17.50
CA ALA A 33 -1.42 1.04 -16.56
C ALA A 33 -0.69 1.54 -15.32
N ALA A 34 -0.86 2.83 -15.01
CA ALA A 34 -0.40 3.36 -13.74
C ALA A 34 -0.90 2.37 -12.69
N PRO A 35 -0.06 1.89 -11.76
CA PRO A 35 -0.50 0.91 -10.78
C PRO A 35 -1.72 1.51 -10.10
N VAL A 36 -2.90 0.97 -10.43
CA VAL A 36 -4.12 1.33 -9.73
C VAL A 36 -3.80 0.94 -8.30
N PRO A 37 -3.77 1.88 -7.33
CA PRO A 37 -3.61 1.50 -5.94
C PRO A 37 -4.71 0.47 -5.72
N ALA A 38 -4.35 -0.79 -5.45
CA ALA A 38 -5.36 -1.77 -5.14
C ALA A 38 -6.19 -1.12 -4.02
N ALA A 39 -7.51 -0.99 -4.21
CA ALA A 39 -8.36 -0.55 -3.12
C ALA A 39 -8.17 -1.61 -2.04
N TRP A 40 -7.64 -1.22 -0.90
CA TRP A 40 -7.42 -2.12 0.23
C TRP A 40 -8.56 -1.91 1.20
N SER A 41 -9.11 -3.01 1.67
CA SER A 41 -9.99 -3.05 2.81
C SER A 41 -9.17 -3.47 4.02
N VAL A 42 -9.47 -2.86 5.16
CA VAL A 42 -8.78 -3.09 6.42
C VAL A 42 -9.79 -3.41 7.49
N ASP A 43 -9.40 -4.24 8.44
CA ASP A 43 -10.21 -4.60 9.59
C ASP A 43 -9.36 -4.87 10.82
N CYS A 44 -10.00 -4.70 11.97
CA CYS A 44 -9.43 -4.99 13.27
C CYS A 44 -10.46 -5.69 14.15
N ASP A 45 -10.24 -6.97 14.39
CA ASP A 45 -10.99 -7.72 15.39
C ASP A 45 -10.25 -7.68 16.71
N LYS A 46 -10.99 -7.46 17.80
CA LYS A 46 -10.47 -7.49 19.17
C LYS A 46 -11.45 -8.20 20.09
N TRP A 47 -10.92 -9.06 20.95
CA TRP A 47 -11.70 -9.72 21.99
C TRP A 47 -10.86 -9.98 23.25
N THR A 48 -11.53 -10.23 24.37
CA THR A 48 -10.88 -10.59 25.64
C THR A 48 -10.19 -11.95 25.52
N ALA A 49 -8.95 -12.07 26.00
CA ALA A 49 -8.23 -13.33 25.96
C ALA A 49 -8.93 -14.37 26.87
N PRO A 50 -9.20 -15.61 26.42
CA PRO A 50 -10.00 -16.57 27.17
C PRO A 50 -9.46 -16.94 28.57
N ASN A 51 -8.14 -16.87 28.74
CA ASN A 51 -7.45 -17.25 29.99
C ASN A 51 -6.89 -16.03 30.74
N ASP A 52 -7.09 -14.82 30.22
CA ASP A 52 -6.66 -13.58 30.85
C ASP A 52 -7.67 -12.46 30.53
N PRO A 53 -8.61 -12.17 31.43
CA PRO A 53 -9.60 -11.12 31.23
C PRO A 53 -9.01 -9.70 31.09
N GLY A 54 -7.77 -9.49 31.55
CA GLY A 54 -7.05 -8.23 31.45
C GLY A 54 -6.41 -8.01 30.08
N ALA A 55 -6.12 -9.10 29.37
CA ALA A 55 -5.48 -9.09 28.06
C ALA A 55 -6.49 -9.13 26.89
N ASN A 56 -6.04 -8.70 25.71
CA ASN A 56 -6.81 -8.77 24.48
C ASN A 56 -6.09 -9.58 23.40
N ASP A 57 -6.83 -10.48 22.78
CA ASP A 57 -6.47 -11.01 21.48
C ASP A 57 -6.88 -10.02 20.40
N MET A 58 -6.01 -9.82 19.42
CA MET A 58 -6.22 -8.87 18.33
C MET A 58 -5.86 -9.47 16.99
N VAL A 59 -6.62 -9.12 15.96
CA VAL A 59 -6.35 -9.50 14.58
C VAL A 59 -6.50 -8.27 13.70
N ALA A 60 -5.37 -7.78 13.18
CA ALA A 60 -5.36 -6.77 12.14
C ALA A 60 -5.28 -7.48 10.78
N SER A 61 -6.21 -7.17 9.88
CA SER A 61 -6.27 -7.77 8.54
C SER A 61 -6.37 -6.69 7.47
N ILE A 62 -5.65 -6.89 6.37
CA ILE A 62 -5.74 -6.04 5.18
C ILE A 62 -5.87 -6.94 3.95
N TRP A 63 -6.79 -6.64 3.05
CA TRP A 63 -7.02 -7.43 1.83
C TRP A 63 -7.42 -6.55 0.66
N ARG A 64 -7.24 -7.06 -0.55
CA ARG A 64 -7.66 -6.33 -1.76
C ARG A 64 -9.18 -6.31 -1.82
N SER A 65 -9.79 -5.14 -1.94
CA SER A 65 -11.26 -4.99 -1.96
C SER A 65 -11.93 -5.75 -3.11
N ASN A 66 -11.19 -6.05 -4.18
CA ASN A 66 -11.66 -6.84 -5.31
C ASN A 66 -11.32 -8.34 -5.22
N ASP A 67 -10.52 -8.77 -4.25
CA ASP A 67 -10.14 -10.17 -4.01
C ASP A 67 -9.73 -10.37 -2.54
N SER A 68 -10.68 -10.81 -1.71
CA SER A 68 -10.44 -11.07 -0.29
C SER A 68 -9.52 -12.26 -0.02
N THR A 69 -9.23 -13.09 -1.02
CA THR A 69 -8.24 -14.17 -0.89
C THR A 69 -6.80 -13.63 -0.89
N LYS A 70 -6.60 -12.39 -1.34
CA LYS A 70 -5.32 -11.67 -1.29
C LYS A 70 -5.27 -10.80 -0.05
N ALA A 71 -4.94 -11.44 1.07
CA ALA A 71 -4.89 -10.81 2.37
C ALA A 71 -3.52 -10.91 3.05
N ALA A 72 -3.28 -9.99 3.95
CA ALA A 72 -2.24 -10.05 4.96
C ALA A 72 -2.88 -9.88 6.33
N ARG A 73 -2.35 -10.60 7.32
CA ARG A 73 -2.91 -10.67 8.65
C ARG A 73 -1.81 -10.65 9.68
N ALA A 74 -2.05 -9.91 10.75
CA ALA A 74 -1.28 -9.93 11.98
C ALA A 74 -2.22 -10.34 13.12
N SER A 75 -1.84 -11.34 13.90
CA SER A 75 -2.63 -11.87 15.01
C SER A 75 -1.80 -11.84 16.28
N PHE A 76 -2.21 -11.05 17.25
CA PHE A 76 -1.57 -11.00 18.56
C PHE A 76 -2.46 -11.72 19.58
N LYS A 77 -1.85 -12.64 20.33
CA LYS A 77 -2.49 -13.34 21.44
C LYS A 77 -2.00 -12.71 22.74
N GLY A 78 -2.90 -12.01 23.44
CA GLY A 78 -2.54 -11.28 24.67
C GLY A 78 -2.00 -12.22 25.75
N SER A 79 -2.72 -13.31 26.04
CA SER A 79 -2.36 -14.23 27.13
C SER A 79 -1.04 -14.99 26.95
N SER A 80 -0.55 -15.11 25.72
CA SER A 80 0.72 -15.79 25.41
C SER A 80 1.73 -14.86 24.76
N GLU A 81 1.40 -13.58 24.64
CA GLU A 81 2.22 -12.51 24.09
C GLU A 81 2.85 -12.84 22.74
N LYS A 82 2.10 -13.58 21.92
CA LYS A 82 2.56 -14.18 20.68
C LYS A 82 1.96 -13.45 19.50
N LEU A 83 2.83 -13.02 18.59
CA LEU A 83 2.46 -12.41 17.32
C LEU A 83 2.68 -13.41 16.19
N SER A 84 1.60 -13.78 15.50
CA SER A 84 1.67 -14.54 14.26
C SER A 84 1.31 -13.63 13.09
N ILE A 85 2.18 -13.55 12.10
CA ILE A 85 1.97 -12.76 10.88
C ILE A 85 1.94 -13.66 9.65
N SER A 86 1.15 -13.25 8.66
CA SER A 86 1.09 -13.93 7.36
C SER A 86 0.79 -12.93 6.25
N ASN A 87 1.43 -13.14 5.10
CA ASN A 87 1.22 -12.32 3.92
C ASN A 87 0.94 -13.21 2.70
N TRP A 88 -0.29 -13.15 2.19
CA TRP A 88 -0.72 -13.79 0.94
C TRP A 88 -1.34 -12.76 -0.04
N SER A 89 -1.06 -11.48 0.19
CA SER A 89 -1.69 -10.35 -0.51
C SER A 89 -1.20 -10.13 -1.95
N GLY A 90 -0.15 -10.83 -2.36
CA GLY A 90 0.55 -10.58 -3.63
C GLY A 90 1.33 -9.26 -3.65
N ALA A 91 1.58 -8.63 -2.49
CA ALA A 91 2.38 -7.43 -2.32
C ALA A 91 3.24 -7.52 -1.05
N MET A 92 4.19 -6.61 -0.88
CA MET A 92 4.93 -6.46 0.38
C MET A 92 4.06 -5.74 1.42
N MET A 93 4.12 -6.18 2.66
CA MET A 93 3.34 -5.62 3.77
C MET A 93 4.26 -5.32 4.94
N GLY A 94 4.06 -4.16 5.55
CA GLY A 94 4.70 -3.79 6.81
C GLY A 94 3.84 -4.21 7.98
N TYR A 95 4.50 -4.77 9.00
CA TYR A 95 3.90 -5.21 10.25
C TYR A 95 4.54 -4.46 11.40
N GLN A 96 3.74 -4.06 12.37
CA GLN A 96 4.24 -3.36 13.55
C GLN A 96 3.54 -3.86 14.80
N LEU A 97 4.32 -4.03 15.87
CA LEU A 97 3.82 -4.23 17.22
C LEU A 97 4.57 -3.26 18.14
N GLN A 98 3.83 -2.43 18.86
CA GLN A 98 4.39 -1.48 19.81
C GLN A 98 3.57 -1.50 21.10
N TRP A 99 4.19 -1.18 22.23
CA TRP A 99 3.46 -1.02 23.48
C TRP A 99 3.90 0.19 24.29
N THR A 100 2.96 0.77 25.01
CA THR A 100 3.23 1.91 25.89
C THR A 100 3.73 1.46 27.24
N THR A 101 4.23 2.42 28.00
CA THR A 101 4.36 2.29 29.45
C THR A 101 3.00 2.02 30.14
N ALA A 102 3.01 1.52 31.38
CA ALA A 102 1.79 1.14 32.12
C ALA A 102 0.80 2.31 32.30
N ASN A 103 1.31 3.54 32.37
CA ASN A 103 0.51 4.77 32.44
C ASN A 103 0.09 5.31 31.04
N GLY A 104 0.43 4.62 29.95
CA GLY A 104 0.05 4.98 28.59
C GLY A 104 0.81 6.15 27.95
N SER A 105 1.78 6.76 28.64
CA SER A 105 2.33 8.05 28.22
C SER A 105 3.39 7.98 27.12
N THR A 106 4.12 6.87 27.04
CA THR A 106 5.31 6.75 26.18
C THR A 106 5.39 5.37 25.55
N ILE A 107 5.80 5.28 24.29
CA ILE A 107 6.13 4.00 23.66
C ILE A 107 7.38 3.45 24.32
N GLU A 108 7.25 2.27 24.90
CA GLU A 108 8.35 1.57 25.58
C GLU A 108 9.13 0.70 24.61
N LYS A 109 8.42 0.05 23.68
CA LYS A 109 9.03 -0.77 22.63
C LYS A 109 8.26 -0.68 21.33
N ASN A 110 9.00 -0.77 20.24
CA ASN A 110 8.49 -0.81 18.88
C ASN A 110 9.22 -1.94 18.13
N TRP A 111 8.45 -2.81 17.49
CA TRP A 111 8.93 -3.86 16.61
C TRP A 111 8.28 -3.69 15.25
N GLU A 112 9.08 -3.76 14.19
CA GLU A 112 8.66 -3.61 12.81
C GLU A 112 9.30 -4.69 11.94
N LEU A 113 8.53 -5.19 10.98
CA LEU A 113 9.01 -6.12 9.97
C LEU A 113 8.24 -5.94 8.67
N ASP A 114 8.97 -5.84 7.56
CA ASP A 114 8.37 -5.97 6.24
C ASP A 114 8.44 -7.40 5.75
N LEU A 115 7.31 -7.94 5.31
CA LEU A 115 7.21 -9.30 4.82
C LEU A 115 6.72 -9.30 3.36
N GLY A 116 7.46 -10.00 2.49
CA GLY A 116 7.01 -10.28 1.13
C GLY A 116 5.84 -11.28 1.09
N SER A 117 5.08 -11.28 0.00
CA SER A 117 3.97 -12.23 -0.19
C SER A 117 4.46 -13.69 -0.23
N GLY A 118 3.63 -14.60 0.25
CA GLY A 118 3.90 -16.04 0.32
C GLY A 118 4.62 -16.49 1.59
N LYS A 119 4.68 -15.63 2.62
CA LYS A 119 5.45 -15.88 3.84
C LYS A 119 4.60 -15.70 5.09
N SER A 120 5.06 -16.31 6.17
CA SER A 120 4.54 -16.15 7.53
C SER A 120 5.70 -16.14 8.52
N ASP A 121 5.46 -15.56 9.68
CA ASP A 121 6.42 -15.57 10.80
C ASP A 121 5.67 -15.59 12.13
N GLU A 122 6.37 -16.02 13.18
CA GLU A 122 5.86 -16.04 14.54
C GLU A 122 6.92 -15.53 15.50
N ILE A 123 6.52 -14.58 16.34
CA ILE A 123 7.41 -13.88 17.26
C ILE A 123 6.78 -13.90 18.65
N ASP A 124 7.56 -14.37 19.63
CA ASP A 124 7.21 -14.29 21.03
C ASP A 124 7.74 -12.98 21.64
N PHE A 125 6.90 -12.33 22.43
CA PHE A 125 7.27 -11.18 23.23
C PHE A 125 7.19 -11.52 24.72
N ASN A 126 7.79 -10.64 25.53
CA ASN A 126 7.62 -10.63 26.98
C ASN A 126 7.18 -9.21 27.33
N ILE A 127 5.87 -8.98 27.42
CA ILE A 127 5.29 -7.65 27.62
C ILE A 127 4.92 -7.54 29.10
N PRO A 128 5.38 -6.50 29.82
CA PRO A 128 4.94 -6.35 31.21
C PRO A 128 3.42 -6.15 31.29
N ASP A 129 2.78 -6.62 32.36
CA ASP A 129 1.33 -6.48 32.52
C ASP A 129 0.85 -5.02 32.45
N GLY A 130 -0.36 -4.84 31.91
CA GLY A 130 -1.08 -3.56 31.92
C GLY A 130 -0.66 -2.59 30.80
N ARG A 131 0.25 -3.01 29.92
CA ARG A 131 0.72 -2.21 28.79
C ARG A 131 -0.37 -2.14 27.72
N THR A 132 -0.52 -0.97 27.11
CA THR A 132 -1.36 -0.85 25.93
C THR A 132 -0.56 -1.29 24.72
N VAL A 133 -1.04 -2.31 24.02
CA VAL A 133 -0.42 -2.86 22.82
C VAL A 133 -1.14 -2.33 21.59
N TYR A 134 -0.35 -1.94 20.59
CA TYR A 134 -0.83 -1.55 19.28
C TYR A 134 -0.25 -2.49 18.24
N LEU A 135 -1.12 -2.99 17.38
CA LEU A 135 -0.79 -3.93 16.31
C LEU A 135 -1.20 -3.30 14.99
N SER A 136 -0.34 -3.34 13.99
CA SER A 136 -0.69 -2.86 12.65
C SER A 136 -0.15 -3.77 11.54
N VAL A 137 -0.88 -3.78 10.43
CA VAL A 137 -0.43 -4.34 9.15
C VAL A 137 -0.89 -3.43 8.03
N GLY A 138 0.01 -3.09 7.10
CA GLY A 138 -0.32 -2.15 6.04
C GLY A 138 0.59 -2.23 4.84
N THR A 139 0.14 -1.60 3.76
CA THR A 139 0.98 -1.39 2.58
C THR A 139 1.98 -0.26 2.82
N PRO A 140 3.20 -0.34 2.27
CA PRO A 140 4.16 0.77 2.33
C PRO A 140 3.53 2.10 1.85
N GLY A 141 3.40 3.08 2.75
CA GLY A 141 2.86 4.42 2.45
C GLY A 141 1.37 4.48 2.11
N GLY A 142 0.59 3.42 2.37
CA GLY A 142 -0.81 3.31 1.97
C GLY A 142 -1.76 2.95 3.11
N SER A 143 -2.67 2.01 2.85
CA SER A 143 -3.69 1.57 3.81
C SER A 143 -3.08 0.71 4.90
N THR A 144 -3.55 0.91 6.13
CA THR A 144 -3.07 0.21 7.33
C THR A 144 -4.25 -0.20 8.20
N ALA A 145 -4.33 -1.49 8.53
CA ALA A 145 -5.17 -1.99 9.59
C ALA A 145 -4.48 -1.76 10.93
N TYR A 146 -5.23 -1.27 11.91
CA TYR A 146 -4.69 -0.91 13.22
C TYR A 146 -5.59 -1.40 14.34
N CYS A 147 -4.98 -2.07 15.30
CA CYS A 147 -5.61 -2.58 16.50
C CYS A 147 -4.96 -2.02 17.76
N THR A 148 -5.77 -1.85 18.80
CA THR A 148 -5.32 -1.42 20.12
C THR A 148 -5.99 -2.24 21.20
N GLY A 149 -5.19 -2.80 22.09
CA GLY A 149 -5.62 -3.66 23.18
C GLY A 149 -4.65 -3.63 24.35
N LYS A 150 -4.78 -4.62 25.22
CA LYS A 150 -3.92 -4.85 26.38
C LYS A 150 -3.17 -6.16 26.24
N ALA A 151 -1.93 -6.17 26.70
CA ALA A 151 -1.25 -7.37 27.16
C ALA A 151 -1.43 -7.46 28.67
#